data_AF-A0A109CTH5-F1
#
_entry.id   AF-A0A109CTH5-F1
#
_cell.length_a   1.000
_cell.length_b   1.000
_cell.length_c   1.000
_cell.angle_alpha   90.00
_cell.angle_beta   90.00
_cell.angle_gamma   90.00
#
_symmetry.space_group_name_H-M   'P 1'
#
loop_
_entity.id
_entity.type
_entity.pdbx_description
1 polymer ?
#
loop_
_entity_poly.entity_id
_entity_poly.type
_entity_poly.pdbx_seq_one_letter_code
_entity_poly.pdbx_strand_id
1 'polypeptide(L)'
;MEYRRPTFNIFNTWKIRKRQKLRRALSAAEKDYRNFLQNTVAPAQCSWVASVVELFASELPWLGEMLKGFADKPRAPGPEIGPINLILEDSPMYVYCSVEEMKSYANRGSYDGFSSRGVVICTVPPYAEEVTRGAMSVWQNQTCANTCSGKKDLAAYIAFLPTHSLLNSNYWHMSNGTYSFLAPSQKDTFSCEIFAVGRALFAGSTLAEKSKKWLSNFVKNYLKSSLQWRTVPVAQYRRLQERDFEEPDHII
;
A
#
# COMPACT_ATOMS: atom_id res chain seq x y z
N MET A 1 15.85 -21.08 17.78
CA MET A 1 15.44 -21.46 16.40
C MET A 1 15.13 -20.19 15.63
N GLU A 2 15.72 -20.03 14.45
CA GLU A 2 15.41 -18.89 13.57
C GLU A 2 14.15 -19.19 12.75
N TYR A 3 13.16 -18.30 12.76
CA TYR A 3 12.02 -18.40 11.84
C TYR A 3 12.43 -17.93 10.46
N ARG A 4 12.33 -18.81 9.46
CA ARG A 4 12.48 -18.43 8.05
C ARG A 4 11.11 -18.32 7.42
N ARG A 5 10.65 -17.08 7.24
CA ARG A 5 9.39 -16.81 6.59
C ARG A 5 9.44 -17.27 5.11
N PRO A 6 8.43 -18.01 4.62
CA PRO A 6 8.33 -18.30 3.20
C PRO A 6 8.32 -17.02 2.35
N THR A 7 8.92 -17.08 1.16
CA THR A 7 9.01 -15.95 0.23
C THR A 7 8.00 -16.09 -0.90
N PHE A 8 7.29 -15.01 -1.21
CA PHE A 8 6.38 -14.96 -2.36
C PHE A 8 7.15 -14.63 -3.64
N ASN A 9 6.82 -15.30 -4.74
CA ASN A 9 7.37 -14.94 -6.04
C ASN A 9 6.62 -13.75 -6.63
N ILE A 10 7.28 -12.59 -6.66
CA ILE A 10 6.67 -11.32 -7.09
C ILE A 10 6.12 -11.43 -8.50
N PHE A 11 4.88 -10.98 -8.68
CA PHE A 11 4.24 -10.95 -9.98
C PHE A 11 4.71 -9.77 -10.82
N ASN A 12 5.45 -10.03 -11.90
CA ASN A 12 5.97 -9.00 -12.79
C ASN A 12 5.00 -8.71 -13.96
N THR A 13 4.33 -7.56 -13.92
CA THR A 13 3.37 -7.13 -14.95
C THR A 13 3.98 -6.25 -16.04
N TRP A 14 5.31 -6.07 -16.08
CA TRP A 14 6.00 -5.09 -16.92
C TRP A 14 5.64 -5.14 -18.41
N LYS A 15 5.42 -6.35 -18.95
CA LYS A 15 5.09 -6.57 -20.36
C LYS A 15 3.64 -6.24 -20.70
N ILE A 16 2.77 -6.06 -19.70
CA ILE A 16 1.35 -5.78 -19.91
C ILE A 16 1.18 -4.30 -20.29
N ARG A 17 0.61 -4.05 -21.48
CA ARG A 17 0.38 -2.69 -22.01
C ARG A 17 -1.08 -2.25 -22.02
N LYS A 18 -2.02 -3.20 -21.91
CA LYS A 18 -3.46 -2.92 -21.94
C LYS A 18 -4.00 -2.81 -20.51
N ARG A 19 -4.71 -1.72 -20.19
CA ARG A 19 -5.25 -1.45 -18.84
C ARG A 19 -6.13 -2.57 -18.31
N GLN A 20 -7.08 -3.05 -19.12
CA GLN A 20 -7.95 -4.15 -18.71
C GLN A 20 -7.17 -5.44 -18.40
N LYS A 21 -6.11 -5.74 -19.16
CA LYS A 21 -5.22 -6.87 -18.87
C LYS A 21 -4.43 -6.65 -17.59
N LEU A 22 -3.95 -5.42 -17.35
CA LEU A 22 -3.22 -5.09 -16.13
C LEU A 22 -4.11 -5.20 -14.89
N ARG A 23 -5.36 -4.72 -14.95
CA ARG A 23 -6.36 -4.85 -13.88
C ARG A 23 -6.60 -6.32 -13.52
N ARG A 24 -6.82 -7.18 -14.53
CA ARG A 24 -7.01 -8.62 -14.30
C ARG A 24 -5.77 -9.28 -13.71
N ALA A 25 -4.59 -8.96 -14.23
CA ALA A 25 -3.34 -9.53 -13.74
C ALA A 25 -3.04 -9.12 -12.29
N LEU A 26 -3.28 -7.86 -11.92
CA LEU A 26 -3.12 -7.40 -10.54
C LEU A 26 -4.12 -8.03 -9.59
N SER A 27 -5.38 -8.18 -10.00
CA SER A 27 -6.40 -8.88 -9.20
C SER A 27 -6.04 -10.37 -9.00
N ALA A 28 -5.51 -11.04 -10.02
CA ALA A 28 -5.01 -12.41 -9.89
C ALA A 28 -3.80 -12.48 -8.95
N ALA A 29 -2.81 -11.58 -9.11
CA ALA A 29 -1.63 -11.53 -8.26
C ALA A 29 -1.97 -11.25 -6.79
N GLU A 30 -2.95 -10.38 -6.52
CA GLU A 30 -3.46 -10.15 -5.18
C GLU A 30 -4.08 -11.42 -4.59
N LYS A 31 -4.95 -12.11 -5.35
CA LYS A 31 -5.57 -13.36 -4.92
C LYS A 31 -4.53 -14.43 -4.60
N ASP A 32 -3.54 -14.59 -5.48
CA ASP A 32 -2.44 -15.56 -5.31
C ASP A 32 -1.60 -15.22 -4.07
N TYR A 33 -1.35 -13.93 -3.82
CA TYR A 33 -0.63 -13.48 -2.64
C TYR A 33 -1.42 -13.75 -1.36
N ARG A 34 -2.71 -13.43 -1.32
CA ARG A 34 -3.58 -13.75 -0.17
C ARG A 34 -3.64 -15.25 0.10
N ASN A 35 -3.74 -16.05 -0.96
CA ASN A 35 -3.70 -17.50 -0.87
C ASN A 35 -2.35 -17.99 -0.30
N PHE A 36 -1.23 -17.42 -0.73
CA PHE A 36 0.09 -17.72 -0.18
C PHE A 36 0.20 -17.35 1.31
N LEU A 37 -0.34 -16.19 1.72
CA LEU A 37 -0.38 -15.81 3.14
C LEU A 37 -1.13 -16.84 3.98
N GLN A 38 -2.30 -17.27 3.52
CA GLN A 38 -3.17 -18.20 4.26
C GLN A 38 -2.67 -19.65 4.25
N ASN A 39 -2.17 -20.13 3.11
CA ASN A 39 -1.87 -21.54 2.90
C ASN A 39 -0.38 -21.88 2.96
N THR A 40 0.49 -20.88 3.07
CA THR A 40 1.94 -21.11 3.17
C THR A 40 2.55 -20.39 4.36
N VAL A 41 2.31 -19.08 4.49
CA VAL A 41 2.90 -18.29 5.58
C VAL A 41 2.28 -18.67 6.93
N ALA A 42 0.95 -18.62 7.05
CA ALA A 42 0.28 -18.91 8.33
C ALA A 42 0.61 -20.32 8.86
N PRO A 43 0.59 -21.41 8.06
CA PRO A 43 0.98 -22.74 8.53
C PRO A 43 2.45 -22.82 8.96
N ALA A 44 3.37 -22.22 8.19
CA ALA A 44 4.79 -22.18 8.57
C ALA A 44 5.01 -21.42 9.88
N GLN A 45 4.28 -20.32 10.06
CA GLN A 45 4.30 -19.49 11.25
C GLN A 45 3.79 -20.27 12.48
N CYS A 46 2.65 -20.94 12.35
CA CYS A 46 2.08 -21.78 13.41
C CYS A 46 3.00 -22.96 13.78
N SER A 47 3.59 -23.63 12.79
CA SER A 47 4.51 -24.75 13.02
C SER A 47 5.76 -24.31 13.77
N TRP A 48 6.33 -23.15 13.41
CA TRP A 48 7.47 -22.59 14.13
C TRP A 48 7.11 -22.19 15.56
N VAL A 49 5.96 -21.52 15.77
CA VAL A 49 5.47 -21.18 17.12
C VAL A 49 5.32 -22.41 18.00
N ALA A 50 4.68 -23.46 17.49
CA ALA A 50 4.49 -24.71 18.23
C ALA A 50 5.84 -25.28 18.69
N SER A 51 6.84 -25.29 17.79
CA SER A 51 8.19 -25.78 18.07
C SER A 51 8.92 -24.95 19.13
N VAL A 52 8.70 -23.62 19.16
CA VAL A 52 9.31 -22.74 20.18
C VAL A 52 8.60 -22.90 21.53
N VAL A 53 7.27 -22.95 21.53
CA VAL A 53 6.49 -23.16 22.76
C VAL A 53 6.86 -24.49 23.41
N GLU A 54 6.98 -25.57 22.64
CA GLU A 54 7.37 -26.88 23.17
C GLU A 54 8.70 -26.85 23.94
N LEU A 55 9.67 -26.07 23.46
CA LEU A 55 11.00 -25.98 24.08
C LEU A 55 11.08 -25.05 25.29
N PHE A 56 10.24 -24.00 25.35
CA PHE A 56 10.39 -22.91 26.32
C PHE A 56 9.16 -22.68 27.22
N ALA A 57 8.07 -23.44 27.03
CA ALA A 57 6.82 -23.24 27.77
C ALA A 57 6.95 -23.39 29.29
N SER A 58 7.84 -24.28 29.76
CA SER A 58 8.08 -24.48 31.19
C SER A 58 8.87 -23.32 31.82
N GLU A 59 9.71 -22.65 31.05
CA GLU A 59 10.62 -21.60 31.54
C GLU A 59 10.03 -20.20 31.39
N LEU A 60 9.22 -19.95 30.35
CA LEU A 60 8.71 -18.62 30.02
C LEU A 60 7.22 -18.66 29.63
N PRO A 61 6.28 -18.71 30.60
CA PRO A 61 4.84 -18.77 30.32
C PRO A 61 4.31 -17.58 29.49
N TRP A 62 4.85 -16.38 29.73
CA TRP A 62 4.49 -15.14 29.00
C TRP A 62 4.88 -15.21 27.51
N LEU A 63 5.89 -16.01 27.16
CA LEU A 63 6.30 -16.22 25.77
C LEU A 63 5.22 -16.96 24.99
N GLY A 64 4.49 -17.88 25.64
CA GLY A 64 3.39 -18.62 25.02
C GLY A 64 2.25 -17.73 24.56
N GLU A 65 1.84 -16.74 25.36
CA GLU A 65 0.78 -15.78 24.97
C GLU A 65 1.23 -14.85 23.83
N MET A 66 2.47 -14.36 23.90
CA MET A 66 3.06 -13.54 22.84
C MET A 66 3.13 -14.30 21.51
N LEU A 67 3.53 -15.57 21.55
CA LEU A 67 3.66 -16.40 20.35
C LEU A 67 2.31 -16.84 19.78
N LYS A 68 1.26 -17.02 20.60
CA LYS A 68 -0.10 -17.26 20.11
C LYS A 68 -0.60 -16.07 19.27
N GLY A 69 -0.43 -14.85 19.77
CA GLY A 69 -0.73 -13.64 18.98
C GLY A 69 0.16 -13.47 17.74
N PHE A 70 1.32 -14.14 17.68
CA PHE A 70 2.09 -14.29 16.45
C PHE A 70 1.45 -15.31 15.51
N ALA A 71 1.05 -16.50 15.96
CA ALA A 71 0.43 -17.53 15.13
C ALA A 71 -0.92 -17.11 14.50
N ASP A 72 -1.70 -16.26 15.16
CA ASP A 72 -3.09 -15.97 14.75
C ASP A 72 -3.25 -15.31 13.37
N LYS A 73 -2.26 -14.53 12.92
CA LYS A 73 -2.34 -13.80 11.64
C LYS A 73 -0.99 -13.70 10.94
N PRO A 74 -0.95 -13.81 9.59
CA PRO A 74 0.30 -13.71 8.83
C PRO A 74 0.92 -12.33 8.98
N ARG A 75 2.22 -12.29 9.29
CA ARG A 75 3.00 -11.06 9.46
C ARG A 75 3.86 -10.74 8.25
N ALA A 76 4.21 -9.47 8.11
CA ALA A 76 5.31 -9.00 7.28
C ALA A 76 6.30 -8.21 8.17
N PRO A 77 7.63 -8.40 8.08
CA PRO A 77 8.39 -9.43 7.35
C PRO A 77 8.76 -10.67 8.21
N GLY A 78 8.37 -10.74 9.48
CA GLY A 78 8.71 -11.86 10.38
C GLY A 78 8.44 -11.54 11.85
N PRO A 79 8.96 -12.34 12.80
CA PRO A 79 8.90 -12.03 14.23
C PRO A 79 9.87 -10.90 14.55
N GLU A 80 9.33 -9.77 14.98
CA GLU A 80 10.09 -8.63 15.51
C GLU A 80 9.72 -8.42 16.98
N ILE A 81 10.69 -7.93 17.76
CA ILE A 81 10.45 -7.44 19.12
C ILE A 81 9.81 -6.06 18.98
N GLY A 82 8.49 -6.01 18.91
CA GLY A 82 7.74 -4.78 18.68
C GLY A 82 6.24 -5.00 18.43
N PRO A 83 5.48 -3.92 18.14
CA PRO A 83 4.07 -4.02 17.78
C PRO A 83 3.89 -4.91 16.55
N ILE A 84 2.81 -5.68 16.54
CA ILE A 84 2.57 -6.65 15.49
C ILE A 84 2.26 -5.95 14.16
N ASN A 85 3.13 -6.09 13.15
CA ASN A 85 2.86 -5.58 11.81
C ASN A 85 2.05 -6.60 10.98
N LEU A 86 0.75 -6.67 11.27
CA LEU A 86 -0.19 -7.54 10.56
C LEU A 86 -0.48 -7.02 9.16
N ILE A 87 -0.60 -7.93 8.21
CA ILE A 87 -1.15 -7.63 6.88
C ILE A 87 -2.67 -7.47 7.02
N LEU A 88 -3.22 -6.39 6.47
CA LEU A 88 -4.65 -6.05 6.53
C LEU A 88 -5.42 -6.70 5.37
N GLU A 89 -6.72 -6.94 5.58
CA GLU A 89 -7.64 -7.45 4.57
C GLU A 89 -8.20 -6.34 3.65
N ASP A 90 -7.44 -5.27 3.46
CA ASP A 90 -7.83 -4.12 2.65
C ASP A 90 -7.35 -4.23 1.20
N SER A 91 -7.84 -3.34 0.34
CA SER A 91 -7.39 -3.23 -1.06
C SER A 91 -5.89 -2.91 -1.18
N PRO A 92 -5.23 -3.36 -2.28
CA PRO A 92 -3.82 -3.05 -2.52
C PRO A 92 -3.51 -1.56 -2.54
N MET A 93 -2.33 -1.22 -2.04
CA MET A 93 -1.74 0.11 -2.15
C MET A 93 -0.53 0.09 -3.08
N TYR A 94 -0.15 1.29 -3.53
CA TYR A 94 0.87 1.48 -4.55
C TYR A 94 1.86 2.55 -4.15
N VAL A 95 3.14 2.27 -4.41
CA VAL A 95 4.20 3.30 -4.46
C VAL A 95 4.67 3.39 -5.91
N TYR A 96 4.66 4.60 -6.45
CA TYR A 96 5.18 4.87 -7.79
C TYR A 96 6.63 5.33 -7.69
N CYS A 97 7.43 4.87 -8.65
CA CYS A 97 8.86 5.10 -8.66
C CYS A 97 9.44 5.03 -10.09
N SER A 98 10.75 5.27 -10.19
CA SER A 98 11.52 4.97 -11.40
C SER A 98 11.59 3.47 -11.68
N VAL A 99 12.00 3.13 -12.90
CA VAL A 99 12.15 1.73 -13.33
C VAL A 99 13.32 1.07 -12.58
N GLU A 100 14.35 1.85 -12.34
CA GLU A 100 15.57 1.45 -11.65
C GLU A 100 15.28 1.13 -10.18
N GLU A 101 14.53 2.00 -9.48
CA GLU A 101 14.06 1.77 -8.11
C GLU A 101 13.16 0.54 -8.03
N MET A 102 12.17 0.42 -8.92
CA MET A 102 11.26 -0.74 -8.94
C MET A 102 12.01 -2.07 -9.10
N LYS A 103 13.04 -2.14 -9.96
CA LYS A 103 13.89 -3.33 -10.08
C LYS A 103 14.66 -3.63 -8.79
N SER A 104 15.21 -2.60 -8.15
CA SER A 104 15.91 -2.73 -6.86
C SER A 104 14.98 -3.26 -5.76
N TYR A 105 13.74 -2.79 -5.71
CA TYR A 105 12.74 -3.28 -4.75
C TYR A 105 12.30 -4.71 -5.08
N ALA A 106 12.06 -5.02 -6.36
CA ALA A 106 11.69 -6.37 -6.80
C ALA A 106 12.75 -7.41 -6.46
N ASN A 107 14.04 -7.07 -6.56
CA ASN A 107 15.12 -7.98 -6.18
C ASN A 107 15.16 -8.25 -4.67
N ARG A 108 14.69 -7.31 -3.84
CA ARG A 108 14.62 -7.46 -2.38
C ARG A 108 13.37 -8.21 -1.91
N GLY A 109 12.27 -8.13 -2.66
CA GLY A 109 10.98 -8.68 -2.25
C GLY A 109 10.20 -7.81 -1.27
N SER A 110 10.84 -6.79 -0.71
CA SER A 110 10.26 -5.85 0.26
C SER A 110 10.60 -4.40 -0.08
N TYR A 111 9.90 -3.49 0.57
CA TYR A 111 10.14 -2.06 0.52
C TYR A 111 10.08 -1.45 1.92
N ASP A 112 11.16 -0.77 2.33
CA ASP A 112 11.33 -0.27 3.69
C ASP A 112 11.00 1.22 3.85
N GLY A 113 10.25 1.80 2.89
CA GLY A 113 9.64 3.11 3.08
C GLY A 113 10.62 4.28 3.24
N PHE A 114 11.92 4.06 3.02
CA PHE A 114 12.97 5.06 3.20
C PHE A 114 13.39 5.66 1.86
N SER A 115 13.27 6.98 1.75
CA SER A 115 13.71 7.76 0.58
C SER A 115 14.14 9.15 1.03
N SER A 116 15.31 9.61 0.55
CA SER A 116 15.79 10.99 0.76
C SER A 116 14.86 12.04 0.15
N ARG A 117 14.05 11.65 -0.83
CA ARG A 117 13.06 12.51 -1.51
C ARG A 117 11.66 12.44 -0.89
N GLY A 118 11.48 11.67 0.18
CA GLY A 118 10.17 11.32 0.71
C GLY A 118 9.51 10.17 -0.05
N VAL A 119 8.44 9.63 0.52
CA VAL A 119 7.67 8.50 -0.04
C VAL A 119 6.20 8.86 -0.02
N VAL A 120 5.49 8.57 -1.10
CA VAL A 120 4.03 8.64 -1.15
C VAL A 120 3.46 7.28 -1.52
N ILE A 121 2.67 6.73 -0.61
CA ILE A 121 1.83 5.56 -0.79
C ILE A 121 0.45 6.04 -1.22
N CYS A 122 -0.24 5.32 -2.10
CA CYS A 122 -1.58 5.72 -2.51
C CYS A 122 -2.45 4.54 -2.91
N THR A 123 -3.76 4.80 -3.02
CA THR A 123 -4.75 3.83 -3.53
C THR A 123 -4.97 3.93 -5.04
N VAL A 124 -4.24 4.81 -5.74
CA VAL A 124 -4.38 4.99 -7.20
C VAL A 124 -3.86 3.74 -7.93
N PRO A 125 -4.70 2.97 -8.64
CA PRO A 125 -4.23 1.82 -9.37
C PRO A 125 -3.45 2.23 -10.64
N PRO A 126 -2.44 1.46 -11.06
CA PRO A 126 -1.57 1.81 -12.18
C PRO A 126 -2.25 1.75 -13.55
N TYR A 127 -3.51 1.32 -13.59
CA TYR A 127 -4.36 1.25 -14.76
C TYR A 127 -5.53 2.25 -14.73
N ALA A 128 -5.59 3.17 -13.76
CA ALA A 128 -6.64 4.20 -13.72
C ALA A 128 -6.69 5.00 -15.03
N GLU A 129 -7.87 5.15 -15.61
CA GLU A 129 -8.06 5.74 -16.95
C GLU A 129 -8.16 7.27 -16.88
N GLU A 130 -8.78 7.75 -15.82
CA GLU A 130 -9.00 9.14 -15.48
C GLU A 130 -7.75 9.83 -14.90
N VAL A 131 -6.74 9.05 -14.50
CA VAL A 131 -5.51 9.58 -13.91
C VAL A 131 -4.42 9.78 -14.96
N THR A 132 -3.99 11.03 -15.08
CA THR A 132 -2.84 11.42 -15.92
C THR A 132 -1.56 11.45 -15.09
N ARG A 133 -0.40 11.32 -15.76
CA ARG A 133 0.91 11.49 -15.10
C ARG A 133 1.05 12.87 -14.44
N GLY A 134 0.50 13.91 -15.06
CA GLY A 134 0.53 15.28 -14.53
C GLY A 134 -0.26 15.41 -13.23
N ALA A 135 -1.49 14.88 -13.20
CA ALA A 135 -2.32 14.87 -11.99
C ALA A 135 -1.64 14.08 -10.85
N MET A 136 -1.12 12.90 -11.16
CA MET A 136 -0.42 12.08 -10.18
C MET A 136 0.82 12.77 -9.59
N SER A 137 1.61 13.45 -10.44
CA SER A 137 2.77 14.23 -10.01
C SER A 137 2.38 15.37 -9.06
N VAL A 138 1.30 16.09 -9.37
CA VAL A 138 0.76 17.13 -8.48
C VAL A 138 0.32 16.55 -7.15
N TRP A 139 -0.46 15.46 -7.15
CA TRP A 139 -0.97 14.85 -5.92
C TRP A 139 0.14 14.30 -5.02
N GLN A 140 1.17 13.67 -5.59
CA GLN A 140 2.32 13.22 -4.80
C GLN A 140 3.07 14.39 -4.17
N ASN A 141 3.38 15.43 -4.96
CA ASN A 141 4.12 16.59 -4.46
C ASN A 141 3.31 17.44 -3.47
N GLN A 142 1.97 17.40 -3.53
CA GLN A 142 1.09 17.99 -2.51
C GLN A 142 1.11 17.20 -1.20
N THR A 143 1.22 15.88 -1.27
CA THR A 143 1.28 15.01 -0.08
C THR A 143 2.65 15.09 0.59
N CYS A 144 3.72 15.01 -0.21
CA CYS A 144 5.10 15.14 0.25
C CYS A 144 5.93 15.84 -0.83
N ALA A 145 6.39 17.05 -0.51
CA ALA A 145 7.15 17.88 -1.44
C ALA A 145 8.39 17.16 -1.98
N ASN A 146 8.67 17.35 -3.27
CA ASN A 146 9.82 16.78 -3.99
C ASN A 146 9.82 15.26 -4.19
N THR A 147 8.74 14.55 -3.87
CA THR A 147 8.63 13.10 -4.13
C THR A 147 8.67 12.78 -5.62
N CYS A 148 8.06 13.64 -6.46
CA CYS A 148 8.04 13.47 -7.91
C CYS A 148 8.73 14.67 -8.58
N SER A 149 10.06 14.63 -8.68
CA SER A 149 10.88 15.69 -9.27
C SER A 149 11.21 15.46 -10.74
N GLY A 150 11.01 14.24 -11.27
CA GLY A 150 11.32 13.87 -12.65
C GLY A 150 10.20 13.13 -13.37
N LYS A 151 10.18 13.21 -14.71
CA LYS A 151 9.23 12.49 -15.58
C LYS A 151 9.25 10.96 -15.39
N LYS A 152 10.35 10.41 -14.86
CA LYS A 152 10.55 8.98 -14.66
C LYS A 152 10.04 8.46 -13.32
N ASP A 153 9.78 9.32 -12.33
CA ASP A 153 9.37 8.91 -10.97
C ASP A 153 7.98 8.26 -10.91
N LEU A 154 7.22 8.32 -12.01
CA LEU A 154 5.90 7.69 -12.17
C LEU A 154 5.90 6.63 -13.28
N ALA A 155 7.06 6.13 -13.69
CA ALA A 155 7.18 5.17 -14.78
C ALA A 155 6.76 3.76 -14.35
N ALA A 156 7.05 3.40 -13.10
CA ALA A 156 6.82 2.09 -12.54
C ALA A 156 6.05 2.17 -11.22
N TYR A 157 5.61 1.01 -10.75
CA TYR A 157 4.96 0.86 -9.45
C TYR A 157 5.43 -0.41 -8.76
N ILE A 158 5.34 -0.40 -7.43
CA ILE A 158 5.27 -1.59 -6.59
C ILE A 158 3.87 -1.65 -5.97
N ALA A 159 3.33 -2.86 -5.80
CA ALA A 159 2.03 -3.11 -5.18
C ALA A 159 2.20 -4.03 -3.97
N PHE A 160 1.51 -3.70 -2.90
CA PHE A 160 1.54 -4.41 -1.63
C PHE A 160 0.18 -4.35 -0.95
N LEU A 161 -0.04 -5.26 -0.01
CA LEU A 161 -1.19 -5.17 0.89
C LEU A 161 -0.82 -4.28 2.08
N PRO A 162 -1.71 -3.37 2.51
CA PRO A 162 -1.41 -2.49 3.62
C PRO A 162 -1.22 -3.30 4.91
N THR A 163 -0.40 -2.78 5.80
CA THR A 163 -0.08 -3.40 7.07
C THR A 163 -0.47 -2.47 8.22
N HIS A 164 -0.56 -3.01 9.44
CA HIS A 164 -0.88 -2.22 10.64
C HIS A 164 0.08 -1.03 10.85
N SER A 165 1.34 -1.12 10.41
CA SER A 165 2.28 0.02 10.45
C SER A 165 1.77 1.24 9.68
N LEU A 166 0.91 1.05 8.68
CA LEU A 166 0.30 2.15 7.92
C LEU A 166 -0.87 2.83 8.65
N LEU A 167 -1.34 2.25 9.75
CA LEU A 167 -2.34 2.86 10.62
C LEU A 167 -1.72 3.87 11.60
N ASN A 168 -0.40 4.08 11.53
CA ASN A 168 0.30 5.02 12.39
C ASN A 168 -0.18 6.46 12.14
N SER A 169 -0.44 7.19 13.24
CA SER A 169 -1.05 8.52 13.25
C SER A 169 -0.14 9.65 12.74
N ASN A 170 1.16 9.38 12.54
CA ASN A 170 2.15 10.41 12.20
C ASN A 170 2.32 10.65 10.69
N TYR A 171 1.49 10.02 9.85
CA TYR A 171 1.59 10.13 8.40
C TYR A 171 0.82 11.34 7.90
N TRP A 172 1.40 12.03 6.91
CA TRP A 172 0.66 13.03 6.17
C TRP A 172 -0.36 12.32 5.30
N HIS A 173 -1.62 12.71 5.42
CA HIS A 173 -2.71 12.13 4.63
C HIS A 173 -3.38 13.20 3.78
N MET A 174 -3.60 12.85 2.51
CA MET A 174 -4.39 13.63 1.58
C MET A 174 -5.41 12.69 0.93
N SER A 175 -6.66 13.14 0.82
CA SER A 175 -7.68 12.46 0.01
C SER A 175 -8.28 13.46 -0.97
N ASN A 176 -8.51 13.01 -2.20
CA ASN A 176 -9.24 13.80 -3.22
C ASN A 176 -10.70 13.35 -3.37
N GLY A 177 -11.22 12.57 -2.42
CA GLY A 177 -12.57 11.98 -2.45
C GLY A 177 -12.66 10.64 -3.16
N THR A 178 -11.71 10.32 -4.06
CA THR A 178 -11.63 9.01 -4.74
C THR A 178 -10.41 8.23 -4.32
N TYR A 179 -9.28 8.92 -4.15
CA TYR A 179 -7.98 8.35 -3.88
C TYR A 179 -7.39 8.94 -2.61
N SER A 180 -6.76 8.07 -1.84
CA SER A 180 -6.01 8.42 -0.64
C SER A 180 -4.52 8.35 -0.92
N PHE A 181 -3.78 9.26 -0.31
CA PHE A 181 -2.34 9.40 -0.37
C PHE A 181 -1.81 9.52 1.05
N LEU A 182 -0.77 8.74 1.36
CA LEU A 182 -0.10 8.73 2.65
C LEU A 182 1.39 9.01 2.41
N ALA A 183 1.96 9.93 3.16
CA ALA A 183 3.39 10.13 3.22
C ALA A 183 3.91 9.84 4.64
N PRO A 184 4.60 8.70 4.82
CA PRO A 184 5.31 8.40 6.05
C PRO A 184 6.31 9.49 6.42
N SER A 185 6.46 9.76 7.72
CA SER A 185 7.49 10.68 8.21
C SER A 185 8.88 10.04 8.03
N GLN A 186 9.94 10.84 7.88
CA GLN A 186 11.31 10.30 7.81
C GLN A 186 11.73 9.54 9.07
N LYS A 187 11.03 9.75 10.19
CA LYS A 187 11.27 9.07 11.48
C LYS A 187 10.45 7.78 11.61
N ASP A 188 9.30 7.72 10.95
CA ASP A 188 8.37 6.60 10.99
C ASP A 188 8.45 5.82 9.67
N THR A 189 9.52 5.04 9.50
CA THR A 189 9.66 4.14 8.35
C THR A 189 8.54 3.09 8.36
N PHE A 190 8.09 2.70 7.18
CA PHE A 190 7.18 1.55 7.02
C PHE A 190 7.87 0.48 6.21
N SER A 191 7.63 -0.78 6.52
CA SER A 191 8.08 -1.89 5.68
C SER A 191 6.88 -2.68 5.17
N CYS A 192 6.93 -3.10 3.91
CA CYS A 192 5.93 -3.96 3.31
C CYS A 192 6.57 -5.01 2.38
N GLU A 193 5.90 -6.15 2.28
CA GLU A 193 6.21 -7.16 1.26
C GLU A 193 5.52 -6.80 -0.05
N ILE A 194 6.27 -6.92 -1.15
CA ILE A 194 5.79 -6.59 -2.47
C ILE A 194 5.20 -7.86 -3.08
N PHE A 195 3.95 -7.80 -3.55
CA PHE A 195 3.36 -8.93 -4.28
C PHE A 195 3.40 -8.75 -5.79
N ALA A 196 3.46 -7.51 -6.29
CA ALA A 196 3.54 -7.25 -7.72
C ALA A 196 4.32 -5.98 -8.05
N VAL A 197 4.94 -5.97 -9.23
CA VAL A 197 5.65 -4.82 -9.78
C VAL A 197 5.35 -4.64 -11.26
N GLY A 198 5.46 -3.42 -11.76
CA GLY A 198 5.21 -3.20 -13.18
C GLY A 198 5.34 -1.77 -13.66
N ARG A 199 4.88 -1.55 -14.90
CA ARG A 199 4.79 -0.22 -15.50
C ARG A 199 3.46 0.43 -15.15
N ALA A 200 3.49 1.71 -14.79
CA ALA A 200 2.28 2.53 -14.67
C ALA A 200 1.75 2.94 -16.06
N LEU A 201 0.46 2.74 -16.30
CA LEU A 201 -0.24 3.02 -17.57
C LEU A 201 -1.02 4.34 -17.56
N PHE A 202 -0.62 5.29 -16.69
CA PHE A 202 -1.17 6.63 -16.69
C PHE A 202 -1.01 7.31 -18.05
N ALA A 203 -2.06 8.02 -18.46
CA ALA A 203 -2.02 8.80 -19.68
C ALA A 203 -0.88 9.83 -19.64
N GLY A 204 -0.19 10.00 -20.76
CA GLY A 204 0.79 11.07 -20.92
C GLY A 204 0.12 12.44 -20.78
N SER A 205 0.92 13.47 -20.52
CA SER A 205 0.48 14.87 -20.55
C SER A 205 0.24 15.33 -22.00
N THR A 206 -0.76 14.77 -22.68
CA THR A 206 -1.23 15.25 -23.99
C THR A 206 -2.61 15.91 -23.86
N LEU A 207 -2.85 16.55 -22.72
CA LEU A 207 -4.05 17.32 -22.40
C LEU A 207 -3.72 18.82 -22.27
N ALA A 208 -2.81 19.33 -23.09
CA ALA A 208 -2.50 20.75 -23.15
C ALA A 208 -3.75 21.63 -23.44
N GLU A 209 -4.83 21.05 -23.97
CA GLU A 209 -6.09 21.75 -24.23
C GLU A 209 -7.18 21.57 -23.16
N LYS A 210 -7.20 20.49 -22.37
CA LYS A 210 -8.16 20.36 -21.25
C LYS A 210 -7.61 20.86 -19.92
N SER A 211 -6.29 21.01 -19.80
CA SER A 211 -5.62 21.49 -18.58
C SER A 211 -5.94 22.94 -18.23
N LYS A 212 -6.13 23.84 -19.22
CA LYS A 212 -6.48 25.25 -18.93
C LYS A 212 -7.88 25.40 -18.30
N LYS A 213 -8.85 24.61 -18.76
CA LYS A 213 -10.22 24.62 -18.23
C LYS A 213 -10.31 23.90 -16.87
N TRP A 214 -9.49 22.85 -16.69
CA TRP A 214 -9.39 22.17 -15.40
C TRP A 214 -8.64 22.99 -14.36
N LEU A 215 -7.50 23.61 -14.70
CA LEU A 215 -6.75 24.49 -13.80
C LEU A 215 -7.58 25.70 -13.36
N SER A 216 -8.37 26.30 -14.26
CA SER A 216 -9.23 27.43 -13.88
C SER A 216 -10.39 27.02 -12.96
N ASN A 217 -10.97 25.84 -13.18
CA ASN A 217 -11.99 25.28 -12.28
C ASN A 217 -11.40 24.76 -10.96
N PHE A 218 -10.18 24.21 -10.98
CA PHE A 218 -9.48 23.71 -9.82
C PHE A 218 -9.05 24.84 -8.89
N VAL A 219 -8.46 25.93 -9.42
CA VAL A 219 -8.12 27.12 -8.60
C VAL A 219 -9.38 27.73 -7.98
N LYS A 220 -10.49 27.80 -8.71
CA LYS A 220 -11.78 28.27 -8.18
C LYS A 220 -12.35 27.38 -7.07
N ASN A 221 -12.20 26.06 -7.18
CA ASN A 221 -12.66 25.12 -6.16
C ASN A 221 -11.69 25.04 -4.97
N TYR A 222 -10.39 25.19 -5.20
CA TYR A 222 -9.33 25.17 -4.20
C TYR A 222 -9.38 26.38 -3.26
N LEU A 223 -9.67 27.57 -3.80
CA LEU A 223 -9.92 28.77 -3.00
C LEU A 223 -11.23 28.68 -2.19
N LYS A 224 -12.16 27.81 -2.57
CA LYS A 224 -13.38 27.51 -1.78
C LYS A 224 -13.17 26.43 -0.72
N SER A 225 -12.23 25.49 -0.92
CA SER A 225 -11.96 24.38 0.01
C SER A 225 -10.78 24.61 0.94
N SER A 226 -10.01 25.69 0.76
CA SER A 226 -8.87 26.06 1.59
C SER A 226 -9.29 26.60 2.95
N LEU A 227 -9.98 25.79 3.75
CA LEU A 227 -10.18 25.98 5.18
C LEU A 227 -10.82 24.72 5.77
N GLN A 228 -10.07 23.61 5.78
CA GLN A 228 -10.14 22.58 6.83
C GLN A 228 -8.99 21.58 6.68
N TRP A 229 -7.80 22.00 7.08
CA TRP A 229 -6.78 21.07 7.57
C TRP A 229 -7.34 20.47 8.86
N ARG A 230 -7.81 19.22 8.81
CA ARG A 230 -8.17 18.49 10.03
C ARG A 230 -7.25 17.30 10.15
N THR A 231 -6.52 17.21 11.26
CA THR A 231 -6.02 15.95 11.79
C THR A 231 -7.25 15.11 12.13
N VAL A 232 -7.61 14.22 11.22
CA VAL A 232 -8.74 13.30 11.42
C VAL A 232 -8.17 11.95 11.84
N PRO A 233 -8.54 11.42 13.02
CA PRO A 233 -8.17 10.06 13.40
C PRO A 233 -8.72 9.03 12.39
N VAL A 234 -7.95 7.99 12.11
CA VAL A 234 -8.27 6.87 11.20
C VAL A 234 -9.61 6.17 11.52
N ALA A 235 -10.23 6.44 12.68
CA ALA A 235 -11.62 6.09 12.96
C ALA A 235 -12.66 6.70 11.98
N GLN A 236 -12.29 7.65 11.12
CA GLN A 236 -13.10 8.05 9.96
C GLN A 236 -12.81 7.24 8.68
N TYR A 237 -11.69 6.53 8.56
CA TYR A 237 -11.40 5.63 7.44
C TYR A 237 -12.38 4.44 7.42
N ARG A 238 -12.65 3.84 8.59
CA ARG A 238 -13.66 2.78 8.75
C ARG A 238 -15.08 3.28 8.40
N ARG A 239 -15.42 4.52 8.80
CA ARG A 239 -16.72 5.16 8.51
C ARG A 239 -16.90 5.66 7.07
N LEU A 240 -15.82 5.77 6.28
CA LEU A 240 -15.91 6.08 4.85
C LEU A 240 -16.15 4.82 4.02
N GLN A 241 -15.75 3.64 4.50
CA GLN A 241 -16.05 2.35 3.87
C GLN A 241 -17.42 1.78 4.29
N GLU A 242 -17.87 2.03 5.53
CA GLU A 242 -19.21 1.61 6.01
C GLU A 242 -20.37 2.35 5.32
N ARG A 243 -20.10 3.48 4.63
CA ARG A 243 -21.14 4.20 3.84
C ARG A 243 -21.42 3.61 2.45
N ASP A 244 -20.64 2.63 2.01
CA ASP A 244 -20.89 1.88 0.76
C ASP A 244 -21.58 0.52 1.02
N PHE A 245 -22.02 0.26 2.25
CA PHE A 245 -22.84 -0.90 2.66
C PHE A 245 -24.14 -0.42 3.34
N GLU A 246 -24.93 0.39 2.65
CA GLU A 246 -26.39 0.35 2.87
C GLU A 246 -26.93 -0.76 1.98
N GLU A 247 -27.51 -1.79 2.59
CA GLU A 247 -28.20 -2.89 1.92
C GLU A 247 -29.21 -2.34 0.90
N PRO A 248 -29.36 -2.95 -0.28
CA PRO A 248 -30.50 -2.61 -1.13
C PRO A 248 -31.78 -2.99 -0.39
N ASP A 249 -32.61 -1.99 -0.12
CA ASP A 249 -33.96 -2.16 0.39
C ASP A 249 -34.66 -3.30 -0.38
N HIS A 250 -35.06 -4.32 0.37
CA HIS A 250 -35.99 -5.33 -0.11
C HIS A 250 -37.31 -4.65 -0.46
N ILE A 251 -37.59 -4.48 -1.75
CA ILE A 251 -38.94 -4.22 -2.24
C ILE A 251 -39.51 -5.58 -2.63
N ILE A 252 -40.53 -6.01 -1.88
CA ILE A 252 -41.47 -7.10 -2.20
C ILE A 252 -42.30 -6.68 -3.41
#